data_AF-A0A7G9GVV0-F1
#
_entry.id   AF-A0A7G9GVV0-F1
#
_cell.length_a   1.000
_cell.length_b   1.000
_cell.length_c   1.000
_cell.angle_alpha   90.00
_cell.angle_beta   90.00
_cell.angle_gamma   90.00
#
_symmetry.space_group_name_H-M   'P 1'
#
loop_
_entity.id
_entity.type
_entity.pdbx_description
1 polymer ?
#
loop_
_entity_poly.entity_id
_entity_poly.type
_entity_poly.pdbx_seq_one_letter_code
_entity_poly.pdbx_strand_id
1 'polypeptide(L)'
;MKKLVGVIISIFVILAVLLLGYKFVYKISPRLFINKDTKLIYANEGITTKDFKELSQFIANKEKRKKFEKNIKPLNKYITKIYAFSDDDIQRLKENDIVFVIDPGYFYPFALKELDKYYESYRDGILIEKENVSGYFLPENKKTYLKPHRGLFIVGFKPEVIKKFVSKEDQYTYYKDIENSIDENRDNLLGTLIYTGPEIEEFGVKFTTLTGNVVKNKLKFQQVTVLNENSVGRYKNTKENRELLQYVGKNDIYLSLDDFSNLDVLIFNPYVLGYNFDKESMFEFWKAIFGIDIKLMLKEVDGEAIIRSTENGAGAMVKIKEDSKEIRKVLGLLQSENGFLDMSNEIQIKDNNTVILGTNEFKKQEKEYNIPKEAFIFGDMDFSKFLNLPDLDITFIGNGNKITTDIEMSADTVKEIQKRY
;
A
#
# COMPACT_ATOMS: atom_id res chain seq x y z
N MET A 1 47.74 37.72 -7.44
CA MET A 1 47.01 36.56 -8.02
C MET A 1 47.30 35.25 -7.29
N LYS A 2 48.53 34.70 -7.26
CA LYS A 2 48.82 33.39 -6.61
C LYS A 2 48.42 33.29 -5.12
N LYS A 3 48.61 34.36 -4.32
CA LYS A 3 48.16 34.41 -2.90
C LYS A 3 46.64 34.41 -2.76
N LEU A 4 45.92 35.10 -3.65
CA LEU A 4 44.46 35.17 -3.64
C LEU A 4 43.86 33.81 -4.04
N VAL A 5 44.43 33.16 -5.05
CA VAL A 5 44.07 31.79 -5.46
C VAL A 5 44.32 30.79 -4.32
N GLY A 6 45.45 30.89 -3.62
CA GLY A 6 45.74 30.05 -2.45
C GLY A 6 44.75 30.26 -1.29
N VAL A 7 44.33 31.49 -1.02
CA VAL A 7 43.29 31.79 0.00
C VAL A 7 41.93 31.21 -0.42
N ILE A 8 41.54 31.38 -1.68
CA ILE A 8 40.29 30.81 -2.21
C ILE A 8 40.30 29.28 -2.10
N ILE A 9 41.37 28.62 -2.53
CA ILE A 9 41.52 27.15 -2.41
C ILE A 9 41.43 26.72 -0.95
N SER A 10 42.13 27.39 -0.03
CA SER A 10 42.06 27.08 1.41
C SER A 10 40.65 27.22 1.98
N ILE A 11 39.89 28.25 1.58
CA ILE A 11 38.48 28.40 1.96
C ILE A 11 37.64 27.24 1.44
N PHE A 12 37.82 26.83 0.18
CA PHE A 12 37.13 25.67 -0.39
C PHE A 12 37.48 24.37 0.32
N VAL A 13 38.75 24.16 0.70
CA VAL A 13 39.20 22.98 1.46
C VAL A 13 38.56 22.97 2.85
N ILE A 14 38.55 24.09 3.57
CA ILE A 14 37.91 24.20 4.88
C ILE A 14 36.40 23.94 4.77
N LEU A 15 35.73 24.53 3.78
CA LEU A 15 34.31 24.28 3.51
C LEU A 15 34.06 22.80 3.19
N ALA A 16 34.90 22.17 2.38
CA ALA A 16 34.79 20.75 2.06
C ALA A 16 34.94 19.89 3.32
N VAL A 17 35.95 20.15 4.16
CA VAL A 17 36.15 19.42 5.43
C VAL A 17 34.95 19.61 6.37
N LEU A 18 34.40 20.82 6.49
CA LEU A 18 33.20 21.08 7.30
C LEU A 18 31.96 20.37 6.75
N LEU A 19 31.76 20.38 5.43
CA LEU A 19 30.66 19.67 4.78
C LEU A 19 30.78 18.15 4.93
N LEU A 20 31.99 17.61 4.81
CA LEU A 20 32.28 16.19 5.03
C LEU A 20 32.09 15.82 6.50
N GLY A 21 32.60 16.62 7.44
CA GLY A 21 32.39 16.41 8.87
C GLY A 21 30.91 16.46 9.26
N TYR A 22 30.15 17.43 8.73
CA TYR A 22 28.71 17.46 8.90
C TYR A 22 28.04 16.20 8.35
N LYS A 23 28.38 15.78 7.13
CA LYS A 23 27.76 14.63 6.46
C LYS A 23 28.07 13.29 7.13
N PHE A 24 29.33 13.07 7.53
CA PHE A 24 29.81 11.75 7.96
C PHE A 24 29.91 11.59 9.48
N VAL A 25 30.00 12.67 10.25
CA VAL A 25 30.19 12.62 11.70
C VAL A 25 28.93 13.05 12.46
N TYR A 26 28.37 14.20 12.07
CA TYR A 26 27.24 14.78 12.81
C TYR A 26 25.88 14.25 12.35
N LYS A 27 25.63 14.30 11.04
CA LYS A 27 24.33 14.02 10.44
C LYS A 27 24.01 12.53 10.45
N ILE A 28 22.78 12.21 10.84
CA ILE A 28 22.23 10.85 10.70
C ILE A 28 21.17 10.77 9.60
N SER A 29 20.92 9.55 9.14
CA SER A 29 19.84 9.24 8.18
C SER A 29 18.52 9.03 8.92
N PRO A 30 17.38 9.53 8.39
CA PRO A 30 16.05 9.16 8.91
C PRO A 30 15.80 7.66 8.94
N ARG A 31 16.49 6.89 8.07
CA ARG A 31 16.38 5.43 8.02
C ARG A 31 16.87 4.73 9.30
N LEU A 32 17.69 5.37 10.13
CA LEU A 32 18.13 4.79 11.42
C LEU A 32 16.97 4.55 12.39
N PHE A 33 15.83 5.20 12.18
CA PHE A 33 14.64 4.99 12.99
C PHE A 33 13.77 3.84 12.50
N ILE A 34 14.13 3.19 11.39
CA ILE A 34 13.44 1.98 10.90
C ILE A 34 13.93 0.79 11.73
N ASN A 35 13.02 0.19 12.50
CA ASN A 35 13.29 -1.03 13.26
C ASN A 35 12.07 -1.96 13.27
N LYS A 36 12.20 -3.13 13.90
CA LYS A 36 11.13 -4.15 13.98
C LYS A 36 9.82 -3.68 14.64
N ASP A 37 9.89 -2.65 15.48
CA ASP A 37 8.73 -2.12 16.18
C ASP A 37 8.01 -1.05 15.35
N THR A 38 8.61 -0.62 14.24
CA THR A 38 8.05 0.41 13.36
C THR A 38 7.00 -0.21 12.45
N LYS A 39 5.73 0.11 12.69
CA LYS A 39 4.57 -0.46 12.00
C LYS A 39 4.10 0.36 10.81
N LEU A 40 4.39 1.66 10.80
CA LEU A 40 4.09 2.53 9.67
C LEU A 40 5.29 3.43 9.36
N ILE A 41 5.64 3.50 8.09
CA ILE A 41 6.72 4.33 7.55
C ILE A 41 6.20 5.03 6.30
N TYR A 42 6.11 6.34 6.33
CA TYR A 42 6.09 7.15 5.11
C TYR A 42 7.51 7.61 4.82
N ALA A 43 7.95 7.50 3.57
CA ALA A 43 9.27 7.94 3.11
C ALA A 43 9.14 8.67 1.78
N ASN A 44 9.51 9.94 1.75
CA ASN A 44 9.63 10.73 0.52
C ASN A 44 11.04 11.34 0.48
N GLU A 45 11.92 10.74 -0.32
CA GLU A 45 13.29 11.19 -0.51
C GLU A 45 13.45 11.92 -1.85
N GLY A 46 14.47 12.77 -1.97
CA GLY A 46 14.73 13.51 -3.21
C GLY A 46 13.70 14.60 -3.48
N ILE A 47 13.06 15.13 -2.45
CA ILE A 47 11.99 16.15 -2.58
C ILE A 47 12.47 17.37 -3.38
N THR A 48 13.73 17.77 -3.21
CA THR A 48 14.32 18.90 -3.94
C THR A 48 14.39 18.73 -5.45
N THR A 49 14.35 17.50 -5.96
CA THR A 49 14.43 17.20 -7.39
C THR A 49 13.08 16.86 -8.01
N LYS A 50 12.00 16.81 -7.22
CA LYS A 50 10.66 16.42 -7.66
C LYS A 50 9.81 17.62 -8.09
N ASP A 51 9.01 17.45 -9.14
CA ASP A 51 8.04 18.47 -9.57
C ASP A 51 6.63 18.17 -9.06
N PHE A 52 6.32 18.68 -7.87
CA PHE A 52 4.98 18.52 -7.29
C PHE A 52 3.93 19.45 -7.90
N LYS A 53 4.28 20.34 -8.84
CA LYS A 53 3.26 21.18 -9.49
C LYS A 53 2.21 20.34 -10.20
N GLU A 54 2.60 19.19 -10.72
CA GLU A 54 1.69 18.25 -11.36
C GLU A 54 0.59 17.75 -10.42
N LEU A 55 0.78 17.80 -9.10
CA LEU A 55 -0.27 17.44 -8.13
C LEU A 55 -1.39 18.48 -8.06
N SER A 56 -1.12 19.74 -8.45
CA SER A 56 -2.09 20.82 -8.27
C SER A 56 -3.36 20.60 -9.10
N GLN A 57 -3.26 19.91 -10.24
CA GLN A 57 -4.41 19.56 -11.08
C GLN A 57 -5.44 18.66 -10.38
N PHE A 58 -4.99 17.86 -9.40
CA PHE A 58 -5.82 16.94 -8.63
C PHE A 58 -6.53 17.61 -7.44
N ILE A 59 -6.19 18.85 -7.09
CA ILE A 59 -6.80 19.57 -5.97
C ILE A 59 -8.07 20.27 -6.45
N ALA A 60 -9.25 19.85 -5.99
CA ALA A 60 -10.53 20.40 -6.45
C ALA A 60 -10.72 21.88 -6.06
N ASN A 61 -10.40 22.21 -4.80
CA ASN A 61 -10.60 23.55 -4.26
C ASN A 61 -9.51 24.53 -4.75
N LYS A 62 -9.92 25.62 -5.40
CA LYS A 62 -9.02 26.64 -5.97
C LYS A 62 -8.13 27.32 -4.92
N GLU A 63 -8.64 27.59 -3.72
CA GLU A 63 -7.88 28.22 -2.65
C GLU A 63 -6.83 27.27 -2.09
N LYS A 64 -7.22 26.02 -1.81
CA LYS A 64 -6.29 24.95 -1.40
C LYS A 64 -5.19 24.74 -2.45
N ARG A 65 -5.55 24.77 -3.73
CA ARG A 65 -4.59 24.66 -4.84
C ARG A 65 -3.58 25.81 -4.86
N LYS A 66 -4.04 27.06 -4.78
CA LYS A 66 -3.16 28.24 -4.73
C LYS A 66 -2.23 28.19 -3.51
N LYS A 67 -2.76 27.76 -2.36
CA LYS A 67 -1.99 27.60 -1.12
C LYS A 67 -0.92 26.51 -1.28
N PHE A 68 -1.27 25.37 -1.85
CA PHE A 68 -0.34 24.29 -2.16
C PHE A 68 0.79 24.76 -3.09
N GLU A 69 0.47 25.41 -4.20
CA GLU A 69 1.46 25.94 -5.15
C GLU A 69 2.39 26.99 -4.54
N LYS A 70 1.88 27.81 -3.61
CA LYS A 70 2.68 28.78 -2.86
C LYS A 70 3.63 28.10 -1.88
N ASN A 71 3.16 27.08 -1.17
CA ASN A 71 3.90 26.43 -0.08
C ASN A 71 4.91 25.38 -0.58
N ILE A 72 4.67 24.77 -1.74
CA ILE A 72 5.56 23.70 -2.23
C ILE A 72 6.92 24.20 -2.70
N LYS A 73 6.99 25.40 -3.31
CA LYS A 73 8.25 25.99 -3.79
C LYS A 73 9.33 26.13 -2.69
N PRO A 74 9.03 26.73 -1.53
CA PRO A 74 10.01 26.79 -0.44
C PRO A 74 10.31 25.42 0.17
N LEU A 75 9.31 24.54 0.27
CA LEU A 75 9.47 23.18 0.78
C LEU A 75 10.50 22.38 -0.05
N ASN A 76 10.37 22.40 -1.37
CA ASN A 76 11.31 21.81 -2.32
C ASN A 76 12.71 22.42 -2.30
N LYS A 77 12.90 23.61 -1.74
CA LYS A 77 14.23 24.23 -1.73
C LYS A 77 15.09 23.73 -0.57
N TYR A 78 14.47 23.49 0.58
CA TYR A 78 15.20 23.25 1.82
C TYR A 78 15.03 21.85 2.36
N ILE A 79 14.03 21.08 1.93
CA ILE A 79 13.79 19.73 2.42
C ILE A 79 14.24 18.71 1.39
N THR A 80 15.15 17.83 1.79
CA THR A 80 15.64 16.72 0.97
C THR A 80 14.86 15.45 1.18
N LYS A 81 14.41 15.18 2.42
CA LYS A 81 13.61 14.01 2.76
C LYS A 81 12.56 14.35 3.82
N ILE A 82 11.40 13.70 3.71
CA ILE A 82 10.38 13.67 4.76
C ILE A 82 10.08 12.22 5.05
N TYR A 83 10.05 11.89 6.33
CA TYR A 83 9.55 10.62 6.81
C TYR A 83 8.43 10.85 7.82
N ALA A 84 7.51 9.89 7.91
CA ALA A 84 6.59 9.78 9.03
C ALA A 84 6.65 8.36 9.59
N PHE A 85 6.58 8.22 10.90
CA PHE A 85 6.73 6.95 11.59
C PHE A 85 5.60 6.75 12.60
N SER A 86 5.15 5.51 12.76
CA SER A 86 4.33 5.08 13.89
C SER A 86 4.69 3.66 14.32
N ASP A 87 4.55 3.41 15.62
CA ASP A 87 4.63 2.08 16.22
C ASP A 87 3.27 1.37 16.20
N ASP A 88 2.20 2.09 15.87
CA ASP A 88 0.84 1.54 15.80
C ASP A 88 0.55 0.99 14.41
N ASP A 89 -0.13 -0.15 14.37
CA ASP A 89 -0.69 -0.71 13.14
C ASP A 89 -1.72 0.26 12.53
N ILE A 90 -1.90 0.22 11.20
CA ILE A 90 -2.72 1.19 10.46
C ILE A 90 -4.18 1.30 10.97
N GLN A 91 -4.75 0.22 11.49
CA GLN A 91 -6.12 0.19 12.04
C GLN A 91 -6.24 0.88 13.42
N ARG A 92 -5.14 0.98 14.16
CA ARG A 92 -5.08 1.56 15.51
C ARG A 92 -4.37 2.91 15.52
N LEU A 93 -3.94 3.38 14.35
CA LEU A 93 -3.15 4.59 14.18
C LEU A 93 -3.89 5.79 14.76
N LYS A 94 -3.28 6.40 15.77
CA LYS A 94 -3.71 7.69 16.30
C LYS A 94 -2.79 8.76 15.77
N GLU A 95 -3.37 9.85 15.28
CA GLU A 95 -2.61 10.98 14.74
C GLU A 95 -1.55 11.51 15.72
N ASN A 96 -1.88 11.53 17.02
CA ASN A 96 -0.99 12.01 18.08
C ASN A 96 0.26 11.14 18.31
N ASP A 97 0.28 9.93 17.76
CA ASP A 97 1.35 8.95 17.95
C ASP A 97 2.27 8.87 16.71
N ILE A 98 1.97 9.67 15.67
CA ILE A 98 2.82 9.84 14.49
C ILE A 98 3.98 10.79 14.78
N VAL A 99 5.19 10.41 14.35
CA VAL A 99 6.39 11.25 14.38
C VAL A 99 6.87 11.54 12.98
N PHE A 100 7.02 12.81 12.64
CA PHE A 100 7.60 13.27 11.38
C PHE A 100 9.08 13.52 11.55
N VAL A 101 9.88 13.09 10.57
CA VAL A 101 11.31 13.36 10.50
C VAL A 101 11.59 14.13 9.22
N ILE A 102 12.03 15.38 9.39
CA ILE A 102 12.30 16.29 8.29
C ILE A 102 13.81 16.41 8.14
N ASP A 103 14.29 16.07 6.95
CA ASP A 103 15.69 16.13 6.59
C ASP A 103 15.95 17.31 5.64
N PRO A 104 16.48 18.44 6.13
CA PRO A 104 16.84 19.57 5.28
C PRO A 104 18.18 19.39 4.54
N GLY A 105 18.86 18.26 4.69
CA GLY A 105 20.17 17.98 4.10
C GLY A 105 21.21 19.01 4.53
N TYR A 106 22.00 19.51 3.59
CA TYR A 106 23.01 20.54 3.85
C TYR A 106 22.41 21.90 4.27
N PHE A 107 21.10 22.10 4.13
CA PHE A 107 20.44 23.33 4.56
C PHE A 107 20.09 23.36 6.04
N TYR A 108 20.38 22.29 6.80
CA TYR A 108 20.08 22.20 8.23
C TYR A 108 20.52 23.44 9.04
N PRO A 109 21.75 23.98 8.93
CA PRO A 109 22.14 25.14 9.73
C PRO A 109 21.32 26.40 9.42
N PHE A 110 20.85 26.56 8.18
CA PHE A 110 20.01 27.68 7.78
C PHE A 110 18.58 27.50 8.29
N ALA A 111 18.03 26.29 8.14
CA ALA A 111 16.70 25.97 8.66
C ALA A 111 16.65 26.08 10.20
N LEU A 112 17.73 25.71 10.90
CA LEU A 112 17.84 25.82 12.36
C LEU A 112 17.71 27.28 12.83
N LYS A 113 18.34 28.23 12.13
CA LYS A 113 18.24 29.68 12.45
C LYS A 113 16.83 30.24 12.24
N GLU A 114 16.06 29.64 11.34
CA GLU A 114 14.71 30.09 11.03
C GLU A 114 13.67 29.55 12.04
N LEU A 115 14.01 28.52 12.83
CA LEU A 115 13.08 27.92 13.78
C LEU A 115 12.56 28.91 14.82
N ASP A 116 13.37 29.86 15.28
CA ASP A 116 12.96 30.86 16.29
C ASP A 116 11.79 31.74 15.83
N LYS A 117 11.50 31.79 14.52
CA LYS A 117 10.32 32.49 14.00
C LYS A 117 9.03 31.74 14.27
N TYR A 118 9.09 30.41 14.40
CA TYR A 118 7.95 29.51 14.46
C TYR A 118 7.80 28.80 15.81
N TYR A 119 8.93 28.56 16.49
CA TYR A 119 9.00 27.79 17.72
C TYR A 119 9.66 28.58 18.83
N GLU A 120 9.31 28.26 20.07
CA GLU A 120 9.95 28.73 21.28
C GLU A 120 10.47 27.57 22.14
N SER A 121 11.38 27.86 23.06
CA SER A 121 11.97 26.83 23.92
C SER A 121 10.93 26.23 24.85
N TYR A 122 10.90 24.90 24.97
CA TYR A 122 10.05 24.18 25.91
C TYR A 122 10.87 23.47 27.00
N ARG A 123 11.25 22.20 26.82
CA ARG A 123 12.02 21.38 27.78
C ARG A 123 12.85 20.33 27.04
N ASP A 124 14.00 19.92 27.61
CA ASP A 124 14.84 18.82 27.12
C ASP A 124 15.29 18.95 25.64
N GLY A 125 15.55 20.20 25.23
CA GLY A 125 15.89 20.55 23.84
C GLY A 125 14.73 20.42 22.86
N ILE A 126 13.50 20.22 23.35
CA ILE A 126 12.27 20.28 22.56
C ILE A 126 11.81 21.73 22.50
N LEU A 127 11.36 22.13 21.32
CA LEU A 127 10.72 23.39 21.02
C LEU A 127 9.22 23.19 20.85
N ILE A 128 8.44 24.21 21.14
CA ILE A 128 6.98 24.20 21.02
C ILE A 128 6.55 25.30 20.05
N GLU A 129 5.56 25.01 19.22
CA GLU A 129 5.03 25.98 18.26
C GLU A 129 4.44 27.19 18.98
N LYS A 130 4.80 28.38 18.49
CA LYS A 130 4.31 29.67 18.98
C LYS A 130 2.84 29.85 18.64
N GLU A 131 2.10 30.54 19.51
CA GLU A 131 0.68 30.83 19.26
C GLU A 131 0.49 31.67 17.99
N ASN A 132 -0.53 31.32 17.21
CA ASN A 132 -0.93 32.00 15.96
C ASN A 132 0.12 31.99 14.84
N VAL A 133 1.15 31.15 14.95
CA VAL A 133 2.08 30.86 13.85
C VAL A 133 1.81 29.44 13.38
N SER A 134 1.58 29.24 12.07
CA SER A 134 1.62 27.90 11.50
C SER A 134 3.06 27.51 11.25
N GLY A 135 3.48 26.40 11.87
CA GLY A 135 4.81 25.84 11.72
C GLY A 135 5.18 25.65 10.25
N TYR A 136 6.47 25.85 9.95
CA TYR A 136 7.04 25.83 8.60
C TYR A 136 6.84 24.49 7.84
N PHE A 137 6.32 23.45 8.49
CA PHE A 137 6.33 22.07 7.97
C PHE A 137 5.07 21.22 8.17
N LEU A 138 4.03 21.64 8.89
CA LEU A 138 2.97 20.72 9.37
C LEU A 138 1.53 21.30 9.36
N PRO A 139 0.50 20.45 9.57
CA PRO A 139 -0.91 20.82 9.42
C PRO A 139 -1.31 22.01 10.31
N GLU A 140 -2.19 22.86 9.76
CA GLU A 140 -2.80 23.94 10.52
C GLU A 140 -3.74 23.36 11.59
N ASN A 141 -3.81 24.04 12.74
CA ASN A 141 -4.77 23.82 13.83
C ASN A 141 -4.40 22.80 14.91
N LYS A 142 -3.15 22.33 14.99
CA LYS A 142 -2.65 21.55 16.14
C LYS A 142 -1.30 22.04 16.60
N LYS A 143 -1.13 22.13 17.93
CA LYS A 143 0.14 22.53 18.54
C LYS A 143 1.18 21.43 18.30
N THR A 144 2.28 21.78 17.65
CA THR A 144 3.37 20.86 17.35
C THR A 144 4.57 21.07 18.27
N TYR A 145 5.33 19.99 18.47
CA TYR A 145 6.59 19.98 19.19
C TYR A 145 7.69 19.53 18.24
N LEU A 146 8.86 20.15 18.34
CA LEU A 146 9.99 19.89 17.44
C LEU A 146 11.27 19.73 18.23
N LYS A 147 12.04 18.68 17.95
CA LYS A 147 13.39 18.49 18.48
C LYS A 147 14.41 18.51 17.34
N PRO A 148 15.31 19.50 17.30
CA PRO A 148 16.48 19.44 16.43
C PRO A 148 17.38 18.30 16.91
N HIS A 149 17.71 17.37 16.02
CA HIS A 149 18.43 16.15 16.38
C HIS A 149 19.37 15.71 15.26
N ARG A 150 20.69 15.86 15.48
CA ARG A 150 21.75 15.36 14.57
C ARG A 150 21.50 15.61 13.08
N GLY A 151 21.14 16.86 12.74
CA GLY A 151 20.92 17.26 11.35
C GLY A 151 19.52 16.97 10.81
N LEU A 152 18.58 16.56 11.66
CA LEU A 152 17.17 16.32 11.40
C LEU A 152 16.29 17.20 12.28
N PHE A 153 15.03 17.41 11.88
CA PHE A 153 13.98 17.91 12.75
C PHE A 153 12.97 16.81 13.01
N ILE A 154 12.85 16.40 14.28
CA ILE A 154 11.90 15.39 14.74
C ILE A 154 10.67 16.13 15.27
N VAL A 155 9.52 15.89 14.67
CA VAL A 155 8.30 16.66 14.93
C VAL A 155 7.17 15.72 15.32
N GLY A 156 6.38 16.10 16.31
CA GLY A 156 5.24 15.32 16.77
C GLY A 156 4.25 16.18 17.56
N PHE A 157 3.14 15.57 17.96
CA PHE A 157 2.07 16.27 18.69
C PHE A 157 2.21 16.17 20.21
N LYS A 158 3.15 15.36 20.69
CA LYS A 158 3.41 15.08 22.10
C LYS A 158 4.92 15.02 22.39
N PRO A 159 5.43 15.74 23.39
CA PRO A 159 6.85 15.69 23.76
C PRO A 159 7.33 14.28 24.11
N GLU A 160 6.52 13.50 24.82
CA GLU A 160 6.82 12.13 25.25
C GLU A 160 7.01 11.17 24.06
N VAL A 161 6.21 11.34 23.00
CA VAL A 161 6.32 10.54 21.77
C VAL A 161 7.65 10.86 21.06
N ILE A 162 8.03 12.14 20.96
CA ILE A 162 9.32 12.55 20.39
C ILE A 162 10.49 11.98 21.20
N LYS A 163 10.43 12.06 22.55
CA LYS A 163 11.48 11.50 23.42
C LYS A 163 11.63 10.00 23.22
N LYS A 164 10.52 9.26 23.22
CA LYS A 164 10.50 7.81 22.96
C LYS A 164 11.10 7.51 21.59
N PHE A 165 10.68 8.24 20.55
CA PHE A 165 11.16 8.04 19.19
C PHE A 165 12.67 8.25 19.05
N VAL A 166 13.21 9.35 19.60
CA VAL A 166 14.65 9.63 19.54
C VAL A 166 15.48 8.56 20.27
N SER A 167 14.96 7.99 21.37
CA SER A 167 15.66 6.90 22.08
C SER A 167 15.80 5.60 21.28
N LYS A 168 15.11 5.47 20.14
CA LYS A 168 15.20 4.30 19.25
C LYS A 168 16.37 4.36 18.27
N GLU A 169 17.06 5.49 18.12
CA GLU A 169 18.16 5.65 17.16
C GLU A 169 19.22 4.54 17.27
N ASP A 170 19.52 4.09 18.50
CA ASP A 170 20.54 3.07 18.77
C ASP A 170 20.04 1.62 18.58
N GLN A 171 18.76 1.43 18.23
CA GLN A 171 18.12 0.12 18.07
C GLN A 171 17.96 -0.28 16.60
N TYR A 172 18.71 0.35 15.71
CA TYR A 172 18.65 0.09 14.27
C TYR A 172 18.75 -1.41 13.98
N THR A 173 17.69 -1.96 13.41
CA THR A 173 17.68 -3.32 12.87
C THR A 173 17.58 -3.18 11.37
N TYR A 174 18.62 -3.60 10.65
CA TYR A 174 18.66 -3.50 9.19
C TYR A 174 17.53 -4.30 8.55
N TYR A 175 16.47 -3.61 8.10
CA TYR A 175 15.36 -4.18 7.35
C TYR A 175 15.60 -3.97 5.85
N LYS A 176 16.48 -4.80 5.29
CA LYS A 176 16.93 -4.70 3.89
C LYS A 176 15.78 -4.57 2.90
N ASP A 177 14.72 -5.36 3.07
CA ASP A 177 13.59 -5.35 2.13
C ASP A 177 12.82 -4.03 2.14
N ILE A 178 12.63 -3.43 3.32
CA ILE A 178 11.99 -2.11 3.46
C ILE A 178 12.87 -1.03 2.85
N GLU A 179 14.17 -1.03 3.13
CA GLU A 179 15.08 -0.05 2.56
C GLU A 179 15.16 -0.16 1.03
N ASN A 180 15.22 -1.39 0.50
CA ASN A 180 15.18 -1.64 -0.94
C ASN A 180 13.88 -1.10 -1.54
N SER A 181 12.73 -1.31 -0.90
CA SER A 181 11.46 -0.74 -1.39
C SER A 181 11.47 0.79 -1.39
N ILE A 182 12.11 1.45 -0.42
CA ILE A 182 12.27 2.92 -0.44
C ILE A 182 13.19 3.34 -1.59
N ASP A 183 14.26 2.59 -1.85
CA ASP A 183 15.22 2.89 -2.92
C ASP A 183 14.62 2.71 -4.32
N GLU A 184 13.91 1.61 -4.55
CA GLU A 184 13.20 1.32 -5.82
C GLU A 184 12.15 2.40 -6.14
N ASN A 185 11.57 3.02 -5.12
CA ASN A 185 10.46 3.96 -5.25
C ASN A 185 10.86 5.41 -4.92
N ARG A 186 12.17 5.69 -4.82
CA ARG A 186 12.69 7.01 -4.43
C ARG A 186 12.16 8.13 -5.30
N ASP A 187 12.04 7.89 -6.59
CA ASP A 187 11.68 8.92 -7.58
C ASP A 187 10.17 9.17 -7.67
N ASN A 188 9.34 8.36 -7.01
CA ASN A 188 7.89 8.56 -6.99
C ASN A 188 7.50 9.87 -6.31
N LEU A 189 6.61 10.63 -6.95
CA LEU A 189 6.25 11.97 -6.50
C LEU A 189 5.65 11.98 -5.08
N LEU A 190 4.73 11.05 -4.81
CA LEU A 190 4.07 10.95 -3.51
C LEU A 190 4.91 10.22 -2.44
N GLY A 191 6.08 9.70 -2.80
CA GLY A 191 6.91 8.88 -1.91
C GLY A 191 6.36 7.45 -1.78
N THR A 192 6.77 6.79 -0.69
CA THR A 192 6.44 5.40 -0.37
C THR A 192 5.86 5.33 1.03
N LEU A 193 4.61 4.90 1.16
CA LEU A 193 4.01 4.49 2.42
C LEU A 193 4.26 2.99 2.58
N ILE A 194 4.68 2.56 3.76
CA ILE A 194 4.97 1.18 4.11
C ILE A 194 4.27 0.92 5.42
N TYR A 195 3.61 -0.24 5.51
CA TYR A 195 3.02 -0.67 6.76
C TYR A 195 3.31 -2.15 7.00
N THR A 196 3.61 -2.46 8.26
CA THR A 196 4.04 -3.76 8.80
C THR A 196 3.25 -3.99 10.10
N GLY A 197 2.97 -5.25 10.49
CA GLY A 197 2.16 -5.50 11.67
C GLY A 197 1.96 -6.99 11.97
N PRO A 198 1.77 -7.40 13.24
CA PRO A 198 1.50 -8.79 13.60
C PRO A 198 0.24 -9.34 12.91
N GLU A 199 -0.80 -8.51 12.82
CA GLU A 199 -2.05 -8.90 12.16
C GLU A 199 -1.82 -9.16 10.66
N ILE A 200 -1.00 -8.35 10.00
CA ILE A 200 -0.63 -8.52 8.58
C ILE A 200 0.16 -9.82 8.37
N GLU A 201 1.09 -10.13 9.28
CA GLU A 201 1.90 -11.36 9.27
C GLU A 201 1.05 -12.62 9.47
N GLU A 202 0.01 -12.55 10.31
CA GLU A 202 -0.98 -13.61 10.50
C GLU A 202 -1.70 -13.97 9.19
N PHE A 203 -2.03 -12.97 8.36
CA PHE A 203 -2.61 -13.19 7.03
C PHE A 203 -1.58 -13.57 5.95
N GLY A 204 -0.34 -13.87 6.36
CA GLY A 204 0.69 -14.30 5.42
C GLY A 204 1.42 -13.16 4.72
N VAL A 205 1.24 -11.92 5.16
CA VAL A 205 1.82 -10.74 4.55
C VAL A 205 2.97 -10.25 5.43
N LYS A 206 4.15 -10.05 4.85
CA LYS A 206 5.33 -9.51 5.55
C LYS A 206 5.21 -8.00 5.74
N PHE A 207 4.89 -7.29 4.66
CA PHE A 207 4.63 -5.85 4.65
C PHE A 207 3.93 -5.46 3.35
N THR A 208 3.33 -4.28 3.34
CA THR A 208 2.78 -3.70 2.12
C THR A 208 3.36 -2.31 1.90
N THR A 209 3.63 -1.98 0.64
CA THR A 209 4.03 -0.65 0.22
C THR A 209 2.96 -0.03 -0.67
N LEU A 210 2.72 1.27 -0.54
CA LEU A 210 1.89 2.07 -1.42
C LEU A 210 2.70 3.26 -1.92
N THR A 211 2.80 3.39 -3.24
CA THR A 211 3.52 4.48 -3.90
C THR A 211 2.59 5.19 -4.86
N GLY A 212 2.93 6.42 -5.23
CA GLY A 212 2.09 7.16 -6.16
C GLY A 212 2.86 8.19 -7.00
N ASN A 213 2.45 8.31 -8.25
CA ASN A 213 3.04 9.23 -9.22
C ASN A 213 1.99 9.79 -10.18
N VAL A 214 2.35 10.84 -10.90
CA VAL A 214 1.51 11.43 -11.95
C VAL A 214 2.07 11.01 -13.31
N VAL A 215 1.22 10.42 -14.14
CA VAL A 215 1.58 9.98 -15.49
C VAL A 215 0.47 10.38 -16.46
N LYS A 216 0.80 11.19 -17.47
CA LYS A 216 -0.17 11.65 -18.50
C LYS A 216 -1.47 12.23 -17.90
N ASN A 217 -1.36 13.10 -16.90
CA ASN A 217 -2.48 13.72 -16.18
C ASN A 217 -3.38 12.76 -15.38
N LYS A 218 -2.94 11.52 -15.19
CA LYS A 218 -3.59 10.55 -14.30
C LYS A 218 -2.72 10.30 -13.08
N LEU A 219 -3.38 10.07 -11.95
CA LEU A 219 -2.72 9.66 -10.73
C LEU A 219 -2.64 8.15 -10.74
N LYS A 220 -1.42 7.62 -10.65
CA LYS A 220 -1.15 6.19 -10.60
C LYS A 220 -0.65 5.86 -9.21
N PHE A 221 -1.33 4.94 -8.53
CA PHE A 221 -0.85 4.32 -7.32
C PHE A 221 -0.43 2.89 -7.62
N GLN A 222 0.63 2.45 -6.97
CA GLN A 222 1.01 1.04 -6.95
C GLN A 222 1.09 0.57 -5.51
N GLN A 223 0.31 -0.45 -5.20
CA GLN A 223 0.43 -1.20 -3.97
C GLN A 223 1.23 -2.49 -4.25
N VAL A 224 2.21 -2.79 -3.41
CA VAL A 224 2.94 -4.07 -3.45
C VAL A 224 2.86 -4.71 -2.08
N THR A 225 2.13 -5.82 -2.01
CA THR A 225 2.01 -6.65 -0.82
C THR A 225 3.05 -7.77 -0.91
N VAL A 226 4.02 -7.78 -0.01
CA VAL A 226 5.05 -8.82 0.06
C VAL A 226 4.59 -9.90 1.04
N LEU A 227 4.57 -11.14 0.58
CA LEU A 227 4.15 -12.31 1.36
C LEU A 227 5.31 -12.87 2.19
N ASN A 228 5.00 -13.42 3.35
CA ASN A 228 5.98 -14.14 4.16
C ASN A 228 6.31 -15.51 3.55
N GLU A 229 7.48 -16.07 3.88
CA GLU A 229 7.98 -17.33 3.28
C GLU A 229 6.98 -18.49 3.43
N ASN A 230 6.31 -18.56 4.57
CA ASN A 230 5.29 -19.57 4.86
C ASN A 230 4.06 -19.48 3.95
N SER A 231 3.80 -18.31 3.37
CA SER A 231 2.64 -18.06 2.51
C SER A 231 2.96 -18.19 1.03
N VAL A 232 4.23 -18.02 0.64
CA VAL A 232 4.66 -18.27 -0.76
C VAL A 232 4.33 -19.70 -1.18
N GLY A 233 4.52 -20.67 -0.28
CA GLY A 233 4.15 -22.07 -0.55
C GLY A 233 2.64 -22.31 -0.67
N ARG A 234 1.82 -21.47 -0.04
CA ARG A 234 0.35 -21.60 -0.05
C ARG A 234 -0.28 -21.09 -1.34
N TYR A 235 0.30 -20.03 -1.92
CA TYR A 235 -0.24 -19.38 -3.11
C TYR A 235 0.55 -19.71 -4.38
N LYS A 236 1.07 -20.93 -4.46
CA LYS A 236 1.89 -21.36 -5.59
C LYS A 236 1.00 -21.82 -6.75
N ASN A 237 1.47 -21.56 -7.97
CA ASN A 237 0.93 -22.14 -9.18
C ASN A 237 2.02 -22.92 -9.94
N THR A 238 1.77 -24.20 -10.20
CA THR A 238 2.61 -25.06 -11.04
C THR A 238 1.89 -25.57 -12.29
N LYS A 239 0.63 -25.19 -12.52
CA LYS A 239 -0.15 -25.67 -13.67
C LYS A 239 0.50 -25.23 -14.98
N GLU A 240 0.69 -26.22 -15.86
CA GLU A 240 1.23 -25.97 -17.20
C GLU A 240 0.17 -25.52 -18.19
N ASN A 241 -1.01 -26.13 -18.10
CA ASN A 241 -2.16 -25.80 -18.93
C ASN A 241 -3.20 -25.09 -18.06
N ARG A 242 -3.58 -23.87 -18.45
CA ARG A 242 -4.58 -23.05 -17.78
C ARG A 242 -5.82 -22.97 -18.66
N GLU A 243 -6.73 -23.92 -18.48
CA GLU A 243 -7.89 -24.12 -19.35
C GLU A 243 -8.91 -22.99 -19.22
N LEU A 244 -8.99 -22.36 -18.04
CA LEU A 244 -9.95 -21.29 -17.80
C LEU A 244 -9.43 -19.93 -18.30
N LEU A 245 -8.13 -19.77 -18.54
CA LEU A 245 -7.52 -18.50 -18.95
C LEU A 245 -8.20 -17.89 -20.19
N GLN A 246 -8.62 -18.72 -21.14
CA GLN A 246 -9.32 -18.30 -22.36
C GLN A 246 -10.68 -17.61 -22.12
N TYR A 247 -11.25 -17.71 -20.92
CA TYR A 247 -12.53 -17.09 -20.56
C TYR A 247 -12.37 -15.80 -19.73
N VAL A 248 -11.14 -15.50 -19.26
CA VAL A 248 -10.82 -14.34 -18.41
C VAL A 248 -10.95 -13.06 -19.21
N GLY A 249 -11.85 -12.18 -18.77
CA GLY A 249 -12.12 -10.87 -19.37
C GLY A 249 -11.92 -9.72 -18.37
N LYS A 250 -12.25 -8.51 -18.82
CA LYS A 250 -12.32 -7.33 -17.95
C LYS A 250 -13.42 -7.52 -16.89
N ASN A 251 -13.17 -7.04 -15.67
CA ASN A 251 -13.98 -7.22 -14.45
C ASN A 251 -14.01 -8.65 -13.88
N ASP A 252 -13.01 -9.46 -14.25
CA ASP A 252 -12.81 -10.77 -13.65
C ASP A 252 -11.65 -10.79 -12.66
N ILE A 253 -11.78 -11.67 -11.68
CA ILE A 253 -10.68 -12.15 -10.84
C ILE A 253 -10.41 -13.59 -11.24
N TYR A 254 -9.23 -13.82 -11.81
CA TYR A 254 -8.72 -15.14 -12.14
C TYR A 254 -7.81 -15.65 -11.02
N LEU A 255 -8.04 -16.90 -10.62
CA LEU A 255 -7.26 -17.61 -9.61
C LEU A 255 -6.68 -18.88 -10.24
N SER A 256 -5.40 -19.13 -10.00
CA SER A 256 -4.74 -20.36 -10.43
C SER A 256 -3.76 -20.83 -9.36
N LEU A 257 -4.08 -21.90 -8.65
CA LEU A 257 -3.36 -22.34 -7.45
C LEU A 257 -3.21 -23.86 -7.45
N ASP A 258 -2.13 -24.36 -6.85
CA ASP A 258 -1.97 -25.81 -6.65
C ASP A 258 -2.97 -26.35 -5.60
N ASP A 259 -3.30 -25.53 -4.58
CA ASP A 259 -4.23 -25.87 -3.51
C ASP A 259 -5.05 -24.64 -3.07
N PHE A 260 -6.36 -24.70 -3.29
CA PHE A 260 -7.30 -23.64 -2.90
C PHE A 260 -7.65 -23.64 -1.40
N SER A 261 -7.22 -24.65 -0.63
CA SER A 261 -7.62 -24.81 0.78
C SER A 261 -7.17 -23.69 1.72
N ASN A 262 -6.16 -22.91 1.31
CA ASN A 262 -5.60 -21.78 2.05
C ASN A 262 -6.03 -20.41 1.49
N LEU A 263 -6.92 -20.40 0.50
CA LEU A 263 -7.39 -19.16 -0.12
C LEU A 263 -8.20 -18.31 0.86
N ASP A 264 -8.74 -18.93 1.93
CA ASP A 264 -9.44 -18.25 3.01
C ASP A 264 -8.60 -17.16 3.67
N VAL A 265 -7.29 -17.39 3.84
CA VAL A 265 -6.38 -16.44 4.47
C VAL A 265 -6.24 -15.16 3.63
N LEU A 266 -6.30 -15.27 2.30
CA LEU A 266 -6.24 -14.13 1.39
C LEU A 266 -7.61 -13.45 1.25
N ILE A 267 -8.68 -14.23 1.05
CA ILE A 267 -10.04 -13.71 0.82
C ILE A 267 -10.57 -13.01 2.07
N PHE A 268 -10.41 -13.59 3.25
CA PHE A 268 -10.92 -13.03 4.50
C PHE A 268 -9.92 -12.12 5.21
N ASN A 269 -8.87 -11.68 4.51
CA ASN A 269 -7.92 -10.73 5.07
C ASN A 269 -8.61 -9.37 5.25
N PRO A 270 -8.77 -8.85 6.49
CA PRO A 270 -9.38 -7.55 6.74
C PRO A 270 -8.58 -6.39 6.16
N TYR A 271 -7.28 -6.56 5.93
CA TYR A 271 -6.45 -5.56 5.22
C TYR A 271 -6.73 -5.53 3.72
N VAL A 272 -7.31 -6.60 3.17
CA VAL A 272 -7.78 -6.67 1.77
C VAL A 272 -9.25 -6.24 1.70
N LEU A 273 -10.09 -6.73 2.62
CA LEU A 273 -11.53 -6.50 2.63
C LEU A 273 -11.95 -5.15 3.22
N GLY A 274 -11.11 -4.53 4.06
CA GLY A 274 -11.45 -3.31 4.79
C GLY A 274 -12.43 -3.52 5.96
N TYR A 275 -12.79 -4.76 6.29
CA TYR A 275 -13.62 -5.10 7.46
C TYR A 275 -13.20 -6.42 8.08
N ASN A 276 -13.39 -6.57 9.40
CA ASN A 276 -13.09 -7.81 10.11
C ASN A 276 -14.24 -8.80 9.95
N PHE A 277 -13.97 -9.94 9.31
CA PHE A 277 -14.96 -10.98 9.06
C PHE A 277 -14.71 -12.19 9.96
N ASP A 278 -15.75 -12.64 10.66
CA ASP A 278 -15.66 -13.87 11.45
C ASP A 278 -15.76 -15.11 10.55
N LYS A 279 -14.61 -15.47 9.97
CA LYS A 279 -14.50 -16.60 9.06
C LYS A 279 -14.89 -17.93 9.71
N GLU A 280 -14.63 -18.10 11.01
CA GLU A 280 -14.89 -19.37 11.71
C GLU A 280 -16.40 -19.60 11.84
N SER A 281 -17.14 -18.56 12.23
CA SER A 281 -18.62 -18.62 12.26
C SER A 281 -19.21 -18.95 10.89
N MET A 282 -18.65 -18.40 9.81
CA MET A 282 -19.10 -18.72 8.45
C MET A 282 -18.77 -20.13 8.02
N PHE A 283 -17.62 -20.67 8.43
CA PHE A 283 -17.23 -22.04 8.13
C PHE A 283 -18.11 -23.04 8.88
N GLU A 284 -18.41 -22.78 10.15
CA GLU A 284 -19.35 -23.59 10.94
C GLU A 284 -20.78 -23.51 10.38
N PHE A 285 -21.23 -22.33 9.95
CA PHE A 285 -22.51 -22.19 9.27
C PHE A 285 -22.57 -23.01 7.97
N TRP A 286 -21.52 -22.93 7.15
CA TRP A 286 -21.39 -23.72 5.92
C TRP A 286 -21.48 -25.22 6.21
N LYS A 287 -20.69 -25.68 7.20
CA LYS A 287 -20.65 -27.06 7.63
C LYS A 287 -21.99 -27.53 8.20
N ALA A 288 -22.73 -26.66 8.89
CA ALA A 288 -24.06 -26.98 9.41
C ALA A 288 -25.09 -27.19 8.30
N ILE A 289 -25.05 -26.39 7.22
CA ILE A 289 -26.00 -26.52 6.10
C ILE A 289 -25.68 -27.73 5.23
N PHE A 290 -24.42 -27.91 4.85
CA PHE A 290 -24.04 -28.88 3.82
C PHE A 290 -23.40 -30.15 4.39
N GLY A 291 -23.09 -30.17 5.68
CA GLY A 291 -22.42 -31.28 6.35
C GLY A 291 -20.96 -31.47 5.95
N ILE A 292 -20.35 -30.45 5.33
CA ILE A 292 -19.04 -30.53 4.68
C ILE A 292 -18.19 -29.32 5.09
N ASP A 293 -16.92 -29.59 5.41
CA ASP A 293 -15.94 -28.54 5.68
C ASP A 293 -15.55 -27.83 4.37
N ILE A 294 -15.62 -26.50 4.36
CA ILE A 294 -15.27 -25.69 3.19
C ILE A 294 -13.84 -25.94 2.71
N LYS A 295 -12.89 -26.24 3.62
CA LYS A 295 -11.51 -26.54 3.25
C LYS A 295 -11.41 -27.87 2.50
N LEU A 296 -12.26 -28.83 2.80
CA LEU A 296 -12.32 -30.09 2.04
C LEU A 296 -12.87 -29.85 0.63
N MET A 297 -13.91 -29.04 0.48
CA MET A 297 -14.40 -28.66 -0.85
C MET A 297 -13.35 -27.88 -1.65
N LEU A 298 -12.69 -26.91 -1.03
CA LEU A 298 -11.66 -26.12 -1.72
C LEU A 298 -10.50 -27.00 -2.21
N LYS A 299 -10.16 -28.09 -1.50
CA LYS A 299 -9.18 -29.08 -1.99
C LYS A 299 -9.62 -29.83 -3.24
N GLU A 300 -10.92 -29.88 -3.53
CA GLU A 300 -11.46 -30.52 -4.73
C GLU A 300 -11.53 -29.57 -5.94
N VAL A 301 -11.21 -28.29 -5.77
CA VAL A 301 -10.97 -27.38 -6.89
C VAL A 301 -9.72 -27.84 -7.63
N ASP A 302 -9.83 -28.00 -8.95
CA ASP A 302 -8.73 -28.34 -9.83
C ASP A 302 -8.00 -27.07 -10.27
N GLY A 303 -7.51 -26.33 -9.28
CA GLY A 303 -6.51 -25.30 -9.43
C GLY A 303 -6.83 -24.11 -10.33
N GLU A 304 -8.07 -23.92 -10.80
CA GLU A 304 -8.49 -22.74 -11.57
C GLU A 304 -9.90 -22.28 -11.21
N ALA A 305 -10.05 -20.95 -11.04
CA ALA A 305 -11.36 -20.32 -10.89
C ALA A 305 -11.37 -18.92 -11.52
N ILE A 306 -12.52 -18.51 -12.01
CA ILE A 306 -12.82 -17.13 -12.43
C ILE A 306 -13.98 -16.66 -11.59
N ILE A 307 -13.84 -15.50 -10.97
CA ILE A 307 -14.93 -14.78 -10.30
C ILE A 307 -15.25 -13.57 -11.16
N ARG A 308 -16.50 -13.42 -11.55
CA ARG A 308 -16.98 -12.34 -12.43
C ARG A 308 -18.07 -11.55 -11.71
N SER A 309 -17.89 -10.24 -11.64
CA SER A 309 -18.93 -9.33 -11.19
C SER A 309 -19.34 -8.43 -12.34
N THR A 310 -20.63 -8.44 -12.69
CA THR A 310 -21.21 -7.58 -13.72
C THR A 310 -22.40 -6.81 -13.15
N GLU A 311 -22.94 -5.87 -13.93
CA GLU A 311 -24.21 -5.20 -13.60
C GLU A 311 -25.38 -6.20 -13.42
N ASN A 312 -25.29 -7.38 -14.04
CA ASN A 312 -26.32 -8.42 -13.99
C ASN A 312 -26.14 -9.40 -12.82
N GLY A 313 -25.12 -9.20 -11.97
CA GLY A 313 -24.86 -10.02 -10.79
C GLY A 313 -23.44 -10.58 -10.73
N ALA A 314 -23.19 -11.37 -9.68
CA ALA A 314 -21.95 -12.11 -9.50
C ALA A 314 -22.09 -13.53 -10.05
N GLY A 315 -21.00 -14.07 -10.58
CA GLY A 315 -20.92 -15.46 -11.03
C GLY A 315 -19.49 -15.98 -10.93
N ALA A 316 -19.35 -17.30 -10.97
CA ALA A 316 -18.05 -17.95 -10.90
C ALA A 316 -17.96 -19.10 -11.89
N MET A 317 -16.79 -19.32 -12.46
CA MET A 317 -16.46 -20.49 -13.26
C MET A 317 -15.31 -21.21 -12.56
N VAL A 318 -15.54 -22.42 -12.08
CA VAL A 318 -14.60 -23.17 -11.23
C VAL A 318 -14.30 -24.51 -11.87
N LYS A 319 -13.01 -24.84 -12.02
CA LYS A 319 -12.59 -26.19 -12.41
C LYS A 319 -12.54 -27.07 -11.16
N ILE A 320 -13.13 -28.25 -11.22
CA ILE A 320 -13.14 -29.22 -10.13
C ILE A 320 -12.46 -30.51 -10.57
N LYS A 321 -11.88 -31.24 -9.63
CA LYS A 321 -11.22 -32.53 -9.88
C LYS A 321 -12.26 -33.57 -10.35
N GLU A 322 -11.83 -34.53 -11.17
CA GLU A 322 -12.74 -35.57 -11.68
C GLU A 322 -13.46 -36.32 -10.56
N ASP A 323 -12.73 -36.64 -9.49
CA ASP A 323 -13.15 -37.40 -8.32
C ASP A 323 -13.67 -36.53 -7.16
N SER A 324 -14.10 -35.29 -7.43
CA SER A 324 -14.60 -34.32 -6.43
C SER A 324 -15.92 -34.74 -5.78
N LYS A 325 -15.88 -35.62 -4.77
CA LYS A 325 -17.07 -36.19 -4.13
C LYS A 325 -17.84 -35.15 -3.32
N GLU A 326 -17.13 -34.31 -2.58
CA GLU A 326 -17.75 -33.33 -1.68
C GLU A 326 -18.43 -32.21 -2.46
N ILE A 327 -17.76 -31.63 -3.47
CA ILE A 327 -18.36 -30.62 -4.35
C ILE A 327 -19.57 -31.22 -5.08
N ARG A 328 -19.46 -32.43 -5.65
CA ARG A 328 -20.60 -33.06 -6.36
C ARG A 328 -21.80 -33.30 -5.44
N LYS A 329 -21.56 -33.66 -4.17
CA LYS A 329 -22.63 -33.78 -3.17
C LYS A 329 -23.32 -32.45 -2.91
N VAL A 330 -22.56 -31.35 -2.75
CA VAL A 330 -23.12 -30.00 -2.59
C VAL A 330 -23.91 -29.57 -3.83
N LEU A 331 -23.38 -29.77 -5.02
CA LEU A 331 -24.08 -29.45 -6.27
C LEU A 331 -25.39 -30.21 -6.38
N GLY A 332 -25.42 -31.50 -6.02
CA GLY A 332 -26.64 -32.29 -6.00
C GLY A 332 -27.71 -31.76 -5.04
N LEU A 333 -27.32 -31.20 -3.89
CA LEU A 333 -28.25 -30.55 -2.97
C LEU A 333 -28.79 -29.22 -3.54
N LEU A 334 -27.92 -28.41 -4.15
CA LEU A 334 -28.28 -27.12 -4.73
C LEU A 334 -29.10 -27.24 -6.02
N GLN A 335 -28.95 -28.34 -6.78
CA GLN A 335 -29.70 -28.59 -8.02
C GLN A 335 -30.95 -29.45 -7.80
N SER A 336 -31.33 -29.74 -6.56
CA SER A 336 -32.56 -30.48 -6.24
C SER A 336 -33.79 -29.63 -6.58
N GLU A 337 -34.54 -30.00 -7.61
CA GLU A 337 -35.82 -29.35 -7.95
C GLU A 337 -36.75 -29.31 -6.73
N ASN A 338 -37.27 -28.12 -6.40
CA ASN A 338 -38.09 -27.84 -5.21
C ASN A 338 -37.39 -28.06 -3.85
N GLY A 339 -36.05 -28.14 -3.84
CA GLY A 339 -35.26 -28.14 -2.62
C GLY A 339 -35.28 -26.80 -1.89
N PHE A 340 -34.95 -26.80 -0.59
CA PHE A 340 -34.88 -25.59 0.23
C PHE A 340 -33.89 -24.52 -0.31
N LEU A 341 -32.91 -24.94 -1.10
CA LEU A 341 -31.87 -24.10 -1.73
C LEU A 341 -31.84 -24.31 -3.26
N ASP A 342 -32.97 -24.55 -3.91
CA ASP A 342 -33.04 -24.79 -5.36
C ASP A 342 -32.40 -23.63 -6.16
N MET A 343 -31.19 -23.88 -6.64
CA MET A 343 -30.36 -23.03 -7.48
C MET A 343 -30.11 -23.70 -8.84
N SER A 344 -30.98 -24.63 -9.25
CA SER A 344 -30.83 -25.39 -10.50
C SER A 344 -30.63 -24.49 -11.73
N ASN A 345 -31.29 -23.33 -11.78
CA ASN A 345 -31.17 -22.35 -12.86
C ASN A 345 -29.88 -21.50 -12.82
N GLU A 346 -29.16 -21.52 -11.70
CA GLU A 346 -27.95 -20.73 -11.46
C GLU A 346 -26.69 -21.61 -11.46
N ILE A 347 -26.81 -22.91 -11.67
CA ILE A 347 -25.69 -23.85 -11.66
C ILE A 347 -25.65 -24.64 -12.96
N GLN A 348 -24.57 -24.52 -13.71
CA GLN A 348 -24.34 -25.28 -14.93
C GLN A 348 -23.05 -26.11 -14.80
N ILE A 349 -23.11 -27.37 -15.22
CA ILE A 349 -21.94 -28.25 -15.28
C ILE A 349 -21.56 -28.44 -16.74
N LYS A 350 -20.39 -27.94 -17.11
CA LYS A 350 -19.80 -28.04 -18.44
C LYS A 350 -18.65 -29.04 -18.43
N ASP A 351 -18.58 -29.90 -19.44
CA ASP A 351 -17.50 -30.88 -19.65
C ASP A 351 -17.20 -31.73 -18.38
N ASN A 352 -18.23 -32.05 -17.59
CA ASN A 352 -18.25 -32.80 -16.32
C ASN A 352 -17.43 -32.24 -15.13
N ASN A 353 -16.47 -31.36 -15.38
CA ASN A 353 -15.48 -30.88 -14.40
C ASN A 353 -15.38 -29.36 -14.32
N THR A 354 -16.25 -28.63 -15.02
CA THR A 354 -16.32 -27.17 -14.96
C THR A 354 -17.68 -26.76 -14.45
N VAL A 355 -17.70 -26.08 -13.32
CA VAL A 355 -18.94 -25.59 -12.69
C VAL A 355 -19.05 -24.11 -12.95
N ILE A 356 -20.19 -23.68 -13.49
CA ILE A 356 -20.55 -22.27 -13.63
C ILE A 356 -21.65 -21.99 -12.61
N LEU A 357 -21.44 -20.97 -11.79
CA LEU A 357 -22.33 -20.47 -10.75
C LEU A 357 -22.83 -19.07 -11.13
N GLY A 358 -24.10 -18.82 -10.89
CA GLY A 358 -24.78 -17.56 -11.21
C GLY A 358 -25.26 -17.47 -12.66
N THR A 359 -25.77 -16.30 -13.02
CA THR A 359 -26.38 -16.02 -14.32
C THR A 359 -25.40 -15.45 -15.35
N ASN A 360 -24.15 -15.21 -14.96
CA ASN A 360 -23.14 -14.62 -15.83
C ASN A 360 -22.66 -15.61 -16.90
N GLU A 361 -22.64 -15.18 -18.16
CA GLU A 361 -22.09 -15.98 -19.27
C GLU A 361 -20.56 -15.89 -19.32
N PHE A 362 -19.89 -17.03 -19.50
CA PHE A 362 -18.43 -17.12 -19.68
C PHE A 362 -18.10 -17.49 -21.13
N LYS A 363 -17.86 -16.46 -21.96
CA LYS A 363 -17.45 -16.62 -23.37
C LYS A 363 -15.94 -16.59 -23.52
N LYS A 364 -15.43 -17.36 -24.49
CA LYS A 364 -14.01 -17.32 -24.86
C LYS A 364 -13.65 -15.94 -25.39
N GLN A 365 -12.52 -15.40 -24.95
CA GLN A 365 -11.99 -14.13 -25.44
C GLN A 365 -11.28 -14.32 -26.77
N GLU A 366 -11.32 -13.29 -27.63
CA GLU A 366 -10.58 -13.28 -28.89
C GLU A 366 -9.06 -13.27 -28.67
N LYS A 367 -8.63 -12.66 -27.57
CA LYS A 367 -7.25 -12.59 -27.14
C LYS A 367 -7.15 -12.85 -25.65
N GLU A 368 -6.33 -13.83 -25.28
CA GLU A 368 -6.06 -14.13 -23.89
C GLU A 368 -5.17 -13.07 -23.24
N TYR A 369 -5.38 -12.84 -21.94
CA TYR A 369 -4.46 -12.04 -21.14
C TYR A 369 -3.09 -12.71 -21.08
N ASN A 370 -2.03 -11.92 -21.24
CA ASN A 370 -0.67 -12.41 -21.08
C ASN A 370 -0.30 -12.45 -19.59
N ILE A 371 -0.66 -13.54 -18.91
CA ILE A 371 -0.41 -13.74 -17.48
C ILE A 371 0.80 -14.68 -17.29
N PRO A 372 1.83 -14.30 -16.51
CA PRO A 372 2.96 -15.17 -16.15
C PRO A 372 2.51 -16.55 -15.64
N LYS A 373 3.25 -17.60 -15.98
CA LYS A 373 2.91 -19.02 -15.69
C LYS A 373 2.89 -19.35 -14.19
N GLU A 374 3.61 -18.58 -13.41
CA GLU A 374 3.71 -18.70 -11.96
C GLU A 374 2.73 -17.78 -11.21
N ALA A 375 1.99 -16.92 -11.93
CA ALA A 375 1.00 -16.05 -11.32
C ALA A 375 -0.17 -16.87 -10.75
N PHE A 376 -0.59 -16.52 -9.53
CA PHE A 376 -1.61 -17.26 -8.80
C PHE A 376 -2.94 -16.53 -8.68
N ILE A 377 -2.91 -15.22 -8.85
CA ILE A 377 -4.09 -14.38 -8.90
C ILE A 377 -3.86 -13.27 -9.92
N PHE A 378 -4.90 -12.93 -10.66
CA PHE A 378 -4.92 -11.82 -11.59
C PHE A 378 -6.31 -11.19 -11.60
N GLY A 379 -6.38 -9.89 -11.77
CA GLY A 379 -7.63 -9.23 -12.14
C GLY A 379 -7.40 -7.90 -12.80
N ASP A 380 -8.34 -7.53 -13.65
CA ASP A 380 -8.36 -6.28 -14.41
C ASP A 380 -9.76 -5.68 -14.28
N MET A 381 -9.93 -4.76 -13.34
CA MET A 381 -11.22 -4.30 -12.85
C MET A 381 -11.43 -2.82 -13.16
N ASP A 382 -12.58 -2.51 -13.73
CA ASP A 382 -13.07 -1.15 -13.93
C ASP A 382 -14.16 -0.85 -12.91
N PHE A 383 -13.75 -0.12 -11.88
CA PHE A 383 -14.62 0.26 -10.77
C PHE A 383 -15.51 1.46 -11.11
N SER A 384 -15.45 1.99 -12.33
CA SER A 384 -16.20 3.18 -12.68
C SER A 384 -17.70 3.01 -12.50
N LYS A 385 -18.19 1.82 -12.82
CA LYS A 385 -19.60 1.43 -12.68
C LYS A 385 -19.98 1.06 -11.25
N PHE A 386 -19.09 0.41 -10.51
CA PHE A 386 -19.36 -0.06 -9.15
C PHE A 386 -19.40 1.07 -8.12
N LEU A 387 -18.50 2.04 -8.22
CA LEU A 387 -18.37 3.15 -7.26
C LEU A 387 -18.94 4.47 -7.78
N ASN A 388 -19.45 4.47 -9.02
CA ASN A 388 -19.86 5.68 -9.74
C ASN A 388 -18.73 6.73 -9.74
N LEU A 389 -17.53 6.27 -10.11
CA LEU A 389 -16.28 7.05 -10.11
C LEU A 389 -15.60 6.86 -11.48
N PRO A 390 -15.77 7.77 -12.45
CA PRO A 390 -15.29 7.56 -13.81
C PRO A 390 -13.79 7.29 -13.85
N ASP A 391 -13.31 6.50 -14.81
CA ASP A 391 -11.89 6.23 -15.06
C ASP A 391 -11.11 5.73 -13.83
N LEU A 392 -11.70 4.81 -13.06
CA LEU A 392 -11.02 4.09 -11.96
C LEU A 392 -10.74 2.65 -12.40
N ASP A 393 -9.52 2.42 -12.87
CA ASP A 393 -9.05 1.10 -13.27
C ASP A 393 -8.12 0.53 -12.18
N ILE A 394 -8.33 -0.74 -11.82
CA ILE A 394 -7.51 -1.48 -10.86
C ILE A 394 -7.08 -2.79 -11.51
N THR A 395 -5.78 -2.94 -11.73
CA THR A 395 -5.20 -4.21 -12.16
C THR A 395 -4.39 -4.79 -11.01
N PHE A 396 -4.47 -6.09 -10.77
CA PHE A 396 -3.64 -6.74 -9.77
C PHE A 396 -3.13 -8.09 -10.24
N ILE A 397 -1.94 -8.45 -9.77
CA ILE A 397 -1.30 -9.70 -10.09
C ILE A 397 -0.49 -10.21 -8.90
N GLY A 398 -0.72 -11.45 -8.52
CA GLY A 398 0.11 -12.17 -7.56
C GLY A 398 1.07 -13.10 -8.28
N ASN A 399 2.36 -12.90 -8.06
CA ASN A 399 3.43 -13.72 -8.61
C ASN A 399 4.53 -13.92 -7.55
N GLY A 400 4.89 -15.18 -7.31
CA GLY A 400 5.91 -15.54 -6.34
C GLY A 400 5.53 -15.06 -4.94
N ASN A 401 6.34 -14.18 -4.35
CA ASN A 401 6.08 -13.63 -3.02
C ASN A 401 5.48 -12.23 -3.04
N LYS A 402 4.96 -11.74 -4.17
CA LYS A 402 4.42 -10.39 -4.29
C LYS A 402 3.03 -10.41 -4.91
N ILE A 403 2.15 -9.56 -4.38
CA ILE A 403 0.92 -9.13 -5.05
C ILE A 403 1.08 -7.66 -5.38
N THR A 404 1.11 -7.34 -6.67
CA THR A 404 1.17 -5.96 -7.16
C THR A 404 -0.22 -5.54 -7.61
N THR A 405 -0.71 -4.42 -7.09
CA THR A 405 -1.97 -3.80 -7.48
C THR A 405 -1.68 -2.40 -8.01
N ASP A 406 -1.95 -2.18 -9.28
CA ASP A 406 -1.88 -0.89 -9.94
C ASP A 406 -3.28 -0.26 -9.95
N ILE A 407 -3.37 0.99 -9.49
CA ILE A 407 -4.60 1.78 -9.45
C ILE A 407 -4.36 3.02 -10.30
N GLU A 408 -5.19 3.24 -11.30
CA GLU A 408 -5.13 4.41 -12.16
C GLU A 408 -6.43 5.21 -12.03
N MET A 409 -6.31 6.51 -11.79
CA MET A 409 -7.45 7.40 -11.62
C MET A 409 -7.25 8.74 -12.31
N SER A 410 -8.30 9.25 -12.95
CA SER A 410 -8.28 10.58 -13.59
C SER A 410 -8.29 11.70 -12.56
N ALA A 411 -7.90 12.90 -12.99
CA ALA A 411 -8.01 14.08 -12.14
C ALA A 411 -9.44 14.39 -11.69
N ASP A 412 -10.45 14.05 -12.49
CA ASP A 412 -11.85 14.29 -12.15
C ASP A 412 -12.36 13.27 -11.13
N THR A 413 -11.93 12.01 -11.24
CA THR A 413 -12.15 10.96 -10.23
C THR A 413 -11.61 11.38 -8.87
N VAL A 414 -10.36 11.86 -8.84
CA VAL A 414 -9.71 12.30 -7.59
C VAL A 414 -10.44 13.48 -6.96
N LYS A 415 -10.86 14.46 -7.78
CA LYS A 415 -11.65 15.61 -7.29
C LYS A 415 -13.02 15.19 -6.77
N GLU A 416 -13.65 14.19 -7.39
CA GLU A 416 -14.94 13.67 -6.94
C GLU A 416 -14.81 12.97 -5.58
N ILE A 417 -13.77 12.15 -5.39
CA ILE A 417 -13.45 11.54 -4.10
C ILE A 417 -13.25 12.62 -3.01
N GLN A 418 -12.49 13.69 -3.30
CA GLN A 418 -12.28 14.81 -2.38
C GLN A 418 -13.53 15.65 -2.05
N LYS A 419 -14.64 15.47 -2.77
CA LYS A 419 -15.92 16.11 -2.42
C LYS A 419 -16.76 15.23 -1.51
N ARG A 420 -16.63 13.90 -1.66
CA ARG A 420 -17.38 12.91 -0.89
C ARG A 420 -16.84 12.76 0.54
N TYR A 421 -15.52 12.97 0.71
CA TYR A 421 -14.78 12.92 1.97
C TYR A 421 -14.00 14.21 2.16
#